data_AF-A0AAV8X632-F1
#
_entry.id   AF-A0AAV8X632-F1
#
_cell.length_a   1.000
_cell.length_b   1.000
_cell.length_c   1.000
_cell.angle_alpha   90.00
_cell.angle_beta   90.00
_cell.angle_gamma   90.00
#
_symmetry.space_group_name_H-M   'P 1'
#
loop_
_entity.id
_entity.type
_entity.pdbx_description
1 polymer ?
#
loop_
_entity_poly.entity_id
_entity_poly.type
_entity_poly.pdbx_seq_one_letter_code
_entity_poly.pdbx_strand_id
1 'polypeptide(L)'
;MGYKAAVQVLKQADDLKAKVSRKSDWLNDGVAWTDQQKLQTIYHQVLVLDLEYALDKKVEQDLWNIGFKNHISCLQELARDKKNPHRSDCQALLTWALESASGFYLTLLQELCNTFDIDLPFRRRGNVYGQTNQCIEQVDLPQTSSCLYICQYCLVHLGDIARYRNQRKQAESFYKQAILVSPTSGHPYNQLALLEASQGNKLSTVFYYIRGIAVKNPFPASATNLLSTLSSAIDKDCPTEKIQTKMTVNEFIQLFLCTHGYFHSVIELKQAELAVKSLNSIMTALVATQSFTKDMLIKITIINLYALKHVGSNPNKIDDLTKDERKVRGAYSRTYWWITMCFF
;
A
#
# COMPACT_ATOMS: atom_id res chain seq x y z
N MET A 1 2.84 -6.15 35.03
CA MET A 1 2.59 -4.77 35.55
C MET A 1 2.31 -3.73 34.45
N GLY A 2 2.69 -3.96 33.19
CA GLY A 2 2.50 -3.02 32.07
C GLY A 2 1.06 -2.56 31.81
N TYR A 3 0.08 -3.46 31.81
CA TYR A 3 -1.33 -3.15 31.56
C TYR A 3 -1.89 -1.97 32.39
N LYS A 4 -1.72 -2.00 33.72
CA LYS A 4 -2.25 -0.94 34.60
C LYS A 4 -1.59 0.42 34.32
N ALA A 5 -0.29 0.41 34.02
CA ALA A 5 0.44 1.61 33.63
C ALA A 5 -0.04 2.13 32.26
N ALA A 6 -0.22 1.25 31.27
CA ALA A 6 -0.73 1.59 29.96
C ALA A 6 -2.14 2.21 30.02
N VAL A 7 -3.04 1.65 30.82
CA VAL A 7 -4.39 2.21 31.05
C VAL A 7 -4.31 3.61 31.67
N GLN A 8 -3.46 3.81 32.68
CA GLN A 8 -3.33 5.11 33.35
C GLN A 8 -2.75 6.17 32.43
N VAL A 9 -1.74 5.81 31.64
CA VAL A 9 -1.08 6.69 30.66
C VAL A 9 -2.04 7.03 29.52
N LEU A 10 -2.81 6.06 29.00
CA LEU A 10 -3.78 6.32 27.93
C LEU A 10 -4.91 7.26 28.35
N LYS A 11 -5.36 7.22 29.61
CA LYS A 11 -6.37 8.19 30.11
C LYS A 11 -5.90 9.65 30.02
N GLN A 12 -4.59 9.90 30.07
CA GLN A 12 -4.03 11.24 29.90
C GLN A 12 -4.11 11.71 28.43
N ALA A 13 -4.24 10.78 27.47
CA ALA A 13 -4.39 11.11 26.07
C ALA A 13 -5.78 11.62 25.70
N ASP A 14 -6.85 11.25 26.42
CA ASP A 14 -8.23 11.57 26.00
C ASP A 14 -8.47 13.09 25.91
N ASP A 15 -8.03 13.85 26.92
CA ASP A 15 -8.12 15.31 26.93
C ASP A 15 -7.23 15.94 25.85
N LEU A 16 -6.03 15.41 25.65
CA LEU A 16 -5.09 15.90 24.64
C LEU A 16 -5.59 15.61 23.22
N LYS A 17 -6.20 14.43 23.00
CA LYS A 17 -6.80 14.03 21.74
C LYS A 17 -7.89 15.02 21.32
N ALA A 18 -8.74 15.45 22.25
CA ALA A 18 -9.78 16.44 21.99
C ALA A 18 -9.22 17.84 21.66
N LYS A 19 -8.09 18.22 22.26
CA LYS A 19 -7.41 19.49 21.98
C LYS A 19 -6.72 19.48 20.61
N VAL A 20 -5.92 18.45 20.34
CA VAL A 20 -5.12 18.30 19.10
C VAL A 20 -6.00 18.05 17.87
N SER A 21 -7.19 17.47 18.05
CA SER A 21 -8.14 17.27 16.94
C SER A 21 -8.78 18.55 16.43
N ARG A 22 -8.67 19.67 17.16
CA ARG A 22 -9.18 20.97 16.71
C ARG A 22 -8.25 21.53 15.63
N LYS A 23 -8.83 22.27 14.68
CA LYS A 23 -8.03 22.94 13.65
C LYS A 23 -7.24 24.10 14.29
N SER A 24 -5.96 23.88 14.51
CA SER A 24 -5.05 24.87 15.08
C SER A 24 -4.28 25.62 14.01
N ASP A 25 -3.91 26.86 14.32
CA ASP A 25 -2.96 27.65 13.52
C ASP A 25 -1.54 27.18 13.84
N TRP A 26 -1.06 26.19 13.09
CA TRP A 26 0.25 25.58 13.30
C TRP A 26 1.44 26.54 13.14
N LEU A 27 1.26 27.70 12.50
CA LEU A 27 2.33 28.70 12.35
C LEU A 27 2.57 29.47 13.64
N ASN A 28 1.52 29.76 14.40
CA ASN A 28 1.57 30.70 15.51
C ASN A 28 1.25 30.06 16.87
N ASP A 29 0.66 28.86 16.89
CA ASP A 29 0.25 28.18 18.12
C ASP A 29 1.32 27.19 18.61
N GLY A 30 2.23 27.66 19.45
CA GLY A 30 3.23 26.80 20.12
C GLY A 30 2.63 25.80 21.11
N VAL A 31 1.43 26.07 21.64
CA VAL A 31 0.75 25.17 22.58
C VAL A 31 0.22 23.95 21.84
N ALA A 32 -0.34 24.14 20.65
CA ALA A 32 -0.79 23.04 19.79
C ALA A 32 0.34 22.04 19.49
N TRP A 33 1.53 22.53 19.14
CA TRP A 33 2.70 21.67 18.92
C TRP A 33 3.13 20.92 20.17
N THR A 34 3.10 21.58 21.33
CA THR A 34 3.47 20.97 22.61
C THR A 34 2.48 19.87 23.00
N ASP A 35 1.19 20.12 22.87
CA ASP A 35 0.13 19.15 23.18
C ASP A 35 0.18 17.95 22.22
N GLN A 36 0.49 18.20 20.94
CA GLN A 36 0.68 17.14 19.95
C GLN A 36 1.89 16.25 20.28
N GLN A 37 3.04 16.84 20.63
CA GLN A 37 4.23 16.06 21.02
C GLN A 37 4.00 15.23 22.28
N LYS A 38 3.27 15.78 23.26
CA LYS A 38 2.86 15.04 24.46
C LYS A 38 1.97 13.86 24.09
N LEU A 39 0.98 14.06 23.21
CA LEU A 39 0.10 12.99 22.75
C LEU A 39 0.88 11.87 22.04
N GLN A 40 1.80 12.22 21.15
CA GLN A 40 2.70 11.25 20.48
C GLN A 40 3.53 10.46 21.48
N THR A 41 4.07 11.13 22.50
CA THR A 41 4.87 10.49 23.56
C THR A 41 4.04 9.51 24.38
N ILE A 42 2.80 9.88 24.74
CA ILE A 42 1.87 9.01 25.47
C ILE A 42 1.55 7.76 24.64
N TYR A 43 1.20 7.91 23.37
CA TYR A 43 0.91 6.76 22.51
C TYR A 43 2.13 5.87 22.25
N HIS A 44 3.33 6.46 22.13
CA HIS A 44 4.58 5.70 22.08
C HIS A 44 4.72 4.81 23.33
N GLN A 45 4.60 5.40 24.52
CA GLN A 45 4.72 4.67 25.78
C GLN A 45 3.70 3.53 25.89
N VAL A 46 2.45 3.77 25.50
CA VAL A 46 1.39 2.74 25.55
C VAL A 46 1.70 1.56 24.63
N LEU A 47 2.20 1.81 23.41
CA LEU A 47 2.58 0.76 22.46
C LEU A 47 3.74 -0.11 22.97
N VAL A 48 4.67 0.46 23.73
CA VAL A 48 5.83 -0.25 24.29
C VAL A 48 5.47 -0.97 25.60
N LEU A 49 4.62 -0.38 26.44
CA LEU A 49 4.23 -0.94 27.74
C LEU A 49 3.29 -2.15 27.63
N ASP A 50 2.31 -2.08 26.72
CA ASP A 50 1.33 -3.15 26.51
C ASP A 50 0.78 -3.10 25.08
N LEU A 51 1.43 -3.84 24.17
CA LEU A 51 1.09 -3.83 22.76
C LEU A 51 -0.32 -4.36 22.49
N GLU A 52 -0.74 -5.44 23.17
CA GLU A 52 -2.06 -6.05 22.94
C GLU A 52 -3.18 -5.08 23.34
N TYR A 53 -3.04 -4.42 24.50
CA TYR A 53 -3.97 -3.39 24.91
C TYR A 53 -3.97 -2.18 23.97
N ALA A 54 -2.79 -1.73 23.53
CA ALA A 54 -2.67 -0.61 22.61
C ALA A 54 -3.38 -0.89 21.27
N LEU A 55 -3.21 -2.09 20.72
CA LEU A 55 -3.85 -2.51 19.46
C LEU A 55 -5.36 -2.70 19.62
N ASP A 56 -5.85 -3.25 20.73
CA ASP A 56 -7.29 -3.34 21.04
C ASP A 56 -7.94 -1.95 21.05
N LYS A 57 -7.24 -0.95 21.60
CA LYS A 57 -7.68 0.44 21.65
C LYS A 57 -7.36 1.24 20.39
N LYS A 58 -6.75 0.62 19.37
CA LYS A 58 -6.38 1.25 18.09
C LYS A 58 -5.46 2.47 18.27
N VAL A 59 -4.57 2.42 19.27
CA VAL A 59 -3.64 3.50 19.61
C VAL A 59 -2.74 3.85 18.42
N GLU A 60 -2.31 2.86 17.65
CA GLU A 60 -1.48 3.05 16.45
C GLU A 60 -2.20 3.86 15.37
N GLN A 61 -3.51 3.65 15.20
CA GLN A 61 -4.33 4.39 14.25
C GLN A 61 -4.56 5.83 14.69
N ASP A 62 -4.83 6.06 15.98
CA ASP A 62 -4.97 7.41 16.52
C ASP A 62 -3.63 8.17 16.46
N LEU A 63 -2.52 7.49 16.75
CA LEU A 63 -1.18 8.04 16.64
C LEU A 63 -0.89 8.52 15.21
N TRP A 64 -1.17 7.70 14.20
CA TRP A 64 -0.98 8.13 12.82
C TRP A 64 -1.95 9.25 12.45
N ASN A 65 -3.26 9.06 12.64
CA ASN A 65 -4.26 10.00 12.12
C ASN A 65 -4.21 11.35 12.84
N ILE A 66 -4.24 11.34 14.18
CA ILE A 66 -4.35 12.55 15.00
C ILE A 66 -2.96 13.07 15.34
N GLY A 67 -2.02 12.19 15.68
CA GLY A 67 -0.65 12.58 16.01
C GLY A 67 0.14 13.10 14.81
N PHE A 68 -0.13 12.62 13.59
CA PHE A 68 0.66 12.95 12.40
C PHE A 68 -0.14 13.45 11.20
N LYS A 69 -0.99 12.61 10.63
CA LYS A 69 -1.63 12.81 9.32
C LYS A 69 -2.42 14.12 9.23
N ASN A 70 -3.23 14.44 10.25
CA ASN A 70 -4.12 15.61 10.20
C ASN A 70 -3.37 16.92 10.00
N HIS A 71 -2.35 17.19 10.82
CA HIS A 71 -1.56 18.42 10.69
C HIS A 71 -0.66 18.40 9.44
N ILE A 72 -0.10 17.23 9.06
CA ILE A 72 0.66 17.08 7.81
C ILE A 72 -0.22 17.42 6.60
N SER A 73 -1.45 16.89 6.52
CA SER A 73 -2.38 17.18 5.43
C SER A 73 -2.75 18.67 5.39
N CYS A 74 -3.02 19.29 6.55
CA CYS A 74 -3.28 20.72 6.63
C CYS A 74 -2.10 21.55 6.12
N LEU A 75 -0.87 21.23 6.55
CA LEU A 75 0.34 21.90 6.08
C LEU A 75 0.60 21.67 4.59
N GLN A 76 0.31 20.48 4.06
CA GLN A 76 0.39 20.18 2.63
C GLN A 76 -0.56 21.04 1.79
N GLU A 77 -1.80 21.23 2.25
CA GLU A 77 -2.78 22.10 1.59
C GLU A 77 -2.28 23.55 1.57
N LEU A 78 -1.85 24.06 2.73
CA LEU A 78 -1.35 25.43 2.87
C LEU A 78 -0.06 25.70 2.07
N ALA A 79 0.82 24.70 1.95
CA ALA A 79 2.06 24.80 1.18
C ALA A 79 1.85 24.67 -0.35
N ARG A 80 0.74 24.03 -0.77
CA ARG A 80 0.35 23.92 -2.18
C ARG A 80 -0.42 25.14 -2.68
N ASP A 81 -1.13 25.84 -1.79
CA ASP A 81 -1.87 27.05 -2.16
C ASP A 81 -0.93 28.18 -2.58
N LYS A 82 -0.99 28.53 -3.88
CA LYS A 82 -0.19 29.61 -4.46
C LYS A 82 -0.62 31.00 -4.00
N LYS A 83 -1.83 31.15 -3.46
CA LYS A 83 -2.38 32.42 -2.97
C LYS A 83 -2.02 32.68 -1.51
N ASN A 84 -1.50 31.68 -0.80
CA ASN A 84 -1.13 31.81 0.60
C ASN A 84 0.15 32.66 0.76
N PRO A 85 0.09 33.81 1.48
CA PRO A 85 1.26 34.65 1.73
C PRO A 85 2.35 33.92 2.54
N HIS A 86 1.97 32.99 3.42
CA HIS A 86 2.87 32.24 4.31
C HIS A 86 3.27 30.87 3.74
N ARG A 87 3.22 30.71 2.41
CA ARG A 87 3.48 29.43 1.75
C ARG A 87 4.89 28.88 2.05
N SER A 88 5.91 29.74 2.05
CA SER A 88 7.30 29.35 2.37
C SER A 88 7.42 28.83 3.80
N ASP A 89 6.76 29.51 4.74
CA ASP A 89 6.80 29.17 6.16
C ASP A 89 6.07 27.85 6.41
N CYS A 90 4.91 27.66 5.79
CA CYS A 90 4.17 26.39 5.80
C CYS A 90 5.00 25.24 5.21
N GLN A 91 5.75 25.50 4.13
CA GLN A 91 6.62 24.49 3.51
C GLN A 91 7.82 24.13 4.40
N ALA A 92 8.43 25.11 5.08
CA ALA A 92 9.50 24.87 6.04
C ALA A 92 9.00 24.06 7.23
N LEU A 93 7.84 24.43 7.78
CA LEU A 93 7.19 23.73 8.88
C LEU A 93 6.77 22.32 8.51
N LEU A 94 6.24 22.11 7.29
CA LEU A 94 5.94 20.79 6.74
C LEU A 94 7.19 19.91 6.67
N THR A 95 8.31 20.48 6.22
CA THR A 95 9.59 19.74 6.11
C THR A 95 10.05 19.30 7.49
N TRP A 96 10.03 20.20 8.48
CA TRP A 96 10.36 19.89 9.87
C TRP A 96 9.42 18.83 10.46
N ALA A 97 8.11 18.96 10.25
CA ALA A 97 7.12 18.00 10.76
C ALA A 97 7.33 16.60 10.18
N LEU A 98 7.66 16.50 8.88
CA LEU A 98 7.98 15.22 8.23
C LEU A 98 9.28 14.61 8.74
N GLU A 99 10.29 15.43 9.05
CA GLU A 99 11.56 14.95 9.64
C GLU A 99 11.36 14.46 11.07
N SER A 100 10.62 15.21 11.88
CA SER A 100 10.22 14.82 13.22
C SER A 100 9.42 13.51 13.21
N ALA A 101 8.43 13.38 12.32
CA ALA A 101 7.65 12.15 12.16
C ALA A 101 8.52 10.96 11.75
N SER A 102 9.48 11.16 10.84
CA SER A 102 10.42 10.10 10.44
C SER A 102 11.27 9.65 11.63
N GLY A 103 11.81 10.59 12.42
CA GLY A 103 12.61 10.27 13.61
C GLY A 103 11.79 9.51 14.66
N PHE A 104 10.54 9.94 14.88
CA PHE A 104 9.61 9.28 15.79
C PHE A 104 9.36 7.83 15.41
N TYR A 105 8.94 7.55 14.16
CA TYR A 105 8.63 6.18 13.74
C TYR A 105 9.87 5.28 13.64
N LEU A 106 11.05 5.82 13.33
CA LEU A 106 12.31 5.07 13.39
C LEU A 106 12.64 4.67 14.83
N THR A 107 12.50 5.59 15.78
CA THR A 107 12.75 5.34 17.20
C THR A 107 11.76 4.32 17.76
N LEU A 108 10.46 4.52 17.50
CA LEU A 108 9.41 3.58 17.89
C LEU A 108 9.67 2.17 17.33
N LEU A 109 10.01 2.06 16.04
CA LEU A 109 10.31 0.76 15.42
C LEU A 109 11.51 0.09 16.10
N GLN A 110 12.56 0.85 16.40
CA GLN A 110 13.75 0.33 17.08
C GLN A 110 13.43 -0.13 18.50
N GLU A 111 12.64 0.64 19.25
CA GLU A 111 12.23 0.32 20.61
C GLU A 111 11.33 -0.92 20.64
N LEU A 112 10.31 -1.00 19.80
CA LEU A 112 9.46 -2.19 19.65
C LEU A 112 10.27 -3.44 19.32
N CYS A 113 11.23 -3.34 18.40
CA CYS A 113 12.07 -4.49 18.05
C CYS A 113 13.02 -4.91 19.17
N ASN A 114 13.45 -3.99 20.03
CA ASN A 114 14.30 -4.29 21.18
C ASN A 114 13.49 -4.88 22.33
N THR A 115 12.37 -4.26 22.68
CA THR A 115 11.52 -4.65 23.81
C THR A 115 10.89 -6.01 23.59
N PHE A 116 10.50 -6.34 22.35
CA PHE A 116 9.85 -7.62 22.01
C PHE A 116 10.76 -8.63 21.30
N ASP A 117 12.08 -8.39 21.27
CA ASP A 117 13.10 -9.23 20.61
C ASP A 117 12.73 -9.68 19.17
N ILE A 118 12.31 -8.72 18.34
CA ILE A 118 11.86 -8.99 16.97
C ILE A 118 13.06 -8.98 16.00
N ASP A 119 13.28 -10.12 15.34
CA ASP A 119 14.27 -10.27 14.28
C ASP A 119 13.64 -9.90 12.93
N LEU A 120 14.04 -8.75 12.37
CA LEU A 120 13.53 -8.31 11.05
C LEU A 120 14.56 -8.67 9.96
N PRO A 121 14.12 -9.06 8.75
CA PRO A 121 15.04 -9.54 7.69
C PRO A 121 16.16 -8.57 7.29
N PHE A 122 15.97 -7.27 7.53
CA PHE A 122 16.89 -6.18 7.21
C PHE A 122 17.55 -5.58 8.46
N ARG A 123 17.34 -6.16 9.63
CA ARG A 123 17.91 -5.76 10.92
C ARG A 123 18.38 -7.01 11.66
N ARG A 124 19.70 -7.24 11.69
CA ARG A 124 20.25 -8.28 12.58
C ARG A 124 20.06 -7.84 14.03
N ARG A 125 19.79 -8.79 14.93
CA ARG A 125 19.78 -8.54 16.39
C ARG A 125 21.01 -7.73 16.80
N GLY A 126 20.83 -6.79 17.75
CA GLY A 126 21.93 -6.03 18.34
C GLY A 126 22.96 -6.90 19.08
N ASN A 127 22.67 -8.19 19.29
CA ASN A 127 23.45 -9.11 20.10
C ASN A 127 24.70 -9.68 19.41
N VAL A 128 25.13 -9.16 18.25
CA VAL A 128 26.37 -9.61 17.60
C VAL A 128 27.61 -9.29 18.46
N TYR A 129 27.53 -8.35 19.42
CA TYR A 129 28.65 -7.96 20.29
C TYR A 129 28.40 -8.11 21.80
N GLY A 130 27.39 -8.87 22.23
CA GLY A 130 27.20 -9.21 23.63
C GLY A 130 25.74 -9.34 24.03
N GLN A 131 25.41 -10.43 24.73
CA GLN A 131 24.15 -10.56 25.44
C GLN A 131 24.14 -9.60 26.62
N THR A 132 23.35 -8.53 26.55
CA THR A 132 22.81 -7.98 27.81
C THR A 132 21.72 -8.94 28.23
N ASN A 133 22.03 -9.82 29.18
CA ASN A 133 21.02 -10.56 29.94
C ASN A 133 20.19 -9.54 30.75
N GLN A 134 19.29 -8.83 30.09
CA GLN A 134 18.16 -8.24 30.78
C GLN A 134 17.21 -9.40 31.02
N CYS A 135 17.18 -9.82 32.29
CA CYS A 135 16.19 -10.72 32.81
C CYS A 135 14.83 -10.06 32.54
N ILE A 136 14.14 -10.48 31.48
CA ILE A 136 12.76 -10.12 31.26
C ILE A 136 12.00 -10.84 32.37
N GLU A 137 11.79 -10.15 33.49
CA GLU A 137 10.75 -10.52 34.46
C GLU A 137 9.49 -10.85 33.66
N GLN A 138 8.81 -11.95 34.00
CA GLN A 138 7.64 -12.49 33.31
C GLN A 138 6.63 -11.39 32.90
N VAL A 139 6.86 -10.79 31.74
CA VAL A 139 5.89 -10.01 30.98
C VAL A 139 5.34 -11.00 29.98
N ASP A 140 4.02 -11.19 29.98
CA ASP A 140 3.35 -11.94 28.92
C ASP A 140 3.78 -11.35 27.58
N LEU A 141 4.64 -12.07 26.87
CA LEU A 141 5.17 -11.64 25.59
C LEU A 141 3.98 -11.46 24.63
N PRO A 142 3.87 -10.32 23.93
CA PRO A 142 2.79 -10.10 22.99
C PRO A 142 2.80 -11.15 21.88
N GLN A 143 1.66 -11.33 21.22
CA GLN A 143 1.54 -12.29 20.13
C GLN A 143 2.49 -11.90 19.00
N THR A 144 3.20 -12.87 18.43
CA THR A 144 4.12 -12.62 17.30
C THR A 144 3.42 -11.92 16.14
N SER A 145 2.14 -12.21 15.89
CA SER A 145 1.33 -11.51 14.89
C SER A 145 1.16 -10.02 15.18
N SER A 146 0.94 -9.66 16.45
CA SER A 146 0.81 -8.26 16.91
C SER A 146 2.11 -7.51 16.73
N CYS A 147 3.23 -8.13 17.10
CA CYS A 147 4.58 -7.61 16.88
C CYS A 147 4.89 -7.35 15.40
N LEU A 148 4.65 -8.34 14.53
CA LEU A 148 4.87 -8.21 13.08
C LEU A 148 3.93 -7.15 12.48
N TYR A 149 2.69 -7.08 12.95
CA TYR A 149 1.73 -6.07 12.53
C TYR A 149 2.24 -4.66 12.84
N ILE A 150 2.61 -4.36 14.09
CA ILE A 150 3.02 -3.00 14.47
C ILE A 150 4.33 -2.60 13.78
N CYS A 151 5.29 -3.52 13.62
CA CYS A 151 6.51 -3.26 12.84
C CYS A 151 6.21 -2.94 11.38
N GLN A 152 5.32 -3.72 10.75
CA GLN A 152 4.85 -3.44 9.40
C GLN A 152 4.14 -2.08 9.32
N TYR A 153 3.32 -1.75 10.31
CA TYR A 153 2.60 -0.48 10.41
C TYR A 153 3.56 0.72 10.43
N CYS A 154 4.59 0.67 11.27
CA CYS A 154 5.64 1.69 11.31
C CYS A 154 6.35 1.85 9.96
N LEU A 155 6.72 0.74 9.29
CA LEU A 155 7.39 0.78 7.99
C LEU A 155 6.51 1.38 6.90
N VAL A 156 5.21 1.08 6.89
CA VAL A 156 4.30 1.69 5.91
C VAL A 156 4.24 3.21 6.11
N HIS A 157 4.14 3.69 7.35
CA HIS A 157 4.07 5.13 7.59
C HIS A 157 5.42 5.84 7.41
N LEU A 158 6.55 5.18 7.66
CA LEU A 158 7.87 5.66 7.21
C LEU A 158 7.93 5.81 5.69
N GLY A 159 7.34 4.87 4.95
CA GLY A 159 7.18 4.96 3.51
C GLY A 159 6.30 6.15 3.09
N ASP A 160 5.18 6.38 3.78
CA ASP A 160 4.29 7.52 3.53
C ASP A 160 4.98 8.86 3.76
N ILE A 161 5.72 8.98 4.87
CA ILE A 161 6.52 10.17 5.21
C ILE A 161 7.58 10.42 4.14
N ALA A 162 8.33 9.39 3.74
CA ALA A 162 9.32 9.50 2.66
C ALA A 162 8.66 9.92 1.33
N ARG A 163 7.47 9.40 1.02
CA ARG A 163 6.70 9.81 -0.17
C ARG A 163 6.28 11.28 -0.08
N TYR A 164 5.83 11.75 1.09
CA TYR A 164 5.48 13.16 1.30
C TYR A 164 6.70 14.10 1.20
N ARG A 165 7.91 13.60 1.48
CA ARG A 165 9.19 14.29 1.24
C ARG A 165 9.68 14.17 -0.21
N ASN A 166 8.92 13.58 -1.12
CA ASN A 166 9.31 13.25 -2.50
C ASN A 166 10.55 12.34 -2.61
N GLN A 167 10.85 11.54 -1.58
CA GLN A 167 11.98 10.60 -1.56
C GLN A 167 11.56 9.22 -2.08
N ARG A 168 11.25 9.13 -3.38
CA ARG A 168 10.63 7.93 -4.00
C ARG A 168 11.35 6.61 -3.67
N LYS A 169 12.68 6.57 -3.85
CA LYS A 169 13.48 5.34 -3.62
C LYS A 169 13.42 4.89 -2.17
N GLN A 170 13.41 5.84 -1.24
CA GLN A 170 13.32 5.54 0.19
C GLN A 170 11.93 5.04 0.56
N ALA A 171 10.87 5.68 0.04
CA ALA A 171 9.50 5.21 0.22
C ALA A 171 9.32 3.78 -0.30
N GLU A 172 9.81 3.49 -1.51
CA GLU A 172 9.79 2.15 -2.10
C GLU A 172 10.52 1.12 -1.23
N SER A 173 11.69 1.48 -0.69
CA SER A 173 12.45 0.62 0.22
C SER A 173 11.65 0.27 1.47
N PHE A 174 11.03 1.26 2.13
CA PHE A 174 10.21 1.03 3.31
C PHE A 174 8.99 0.14 3.03
N TYR A 175 8.27 0.36 1.92
CA TYR A 175 7.15 -0.51 1.56
C TYR A 175 7.59 -1.94 1.24
N LYS A 176 8.75 -2.13 0.59
CA LYS A 176 9.32 -3.47 0.36
C LYS A 176 9.73 -4.15 1.66
N GLN A 177 10.35 -3.41 2.58
CA GLN A 177 10.66 -3.92 3.93
C GLN A 177 9.38 -4.31 4.68
N ALA A 178 8.32 -3.50 4.61
CA ALA A 178 7.01 -3.82 5.19
C ALA A 178 6.45 -5.15 4.65
N ILE A 179 6.60 -5.43 3.35
CA ILE A 179 6.20 -6.71 2.73
C ILE A 179 7.04 -7.88 3.28
N LEU A 180 8.35 -7.68 3.48
CA LEU A 180 9.23 -8.71 4.05
C LEU A 180 8.84 -9.06 5.50
N VAL A 181 8.33 -8.08 6.27
CA VAL A 181 7.82 -8.35 7.64
C VAL A 181 6.56 -9.22 7.59
N SER A 182 5.62 -8.92 6.69
CA SER A 182 4.43 -9.74 6.50
C SER A 182 3.86 -9.60 5.09
N PRO A 183 3.93 -10.63 4.23
CA PRO A 183 3.39 -10.56 2.87
C PRO A 183 1.85 -10.66 2.83
N THR A 184 1.21 -10.80 3.98
CA THR A 184 -0.23 -11.11 4.09
C THR A 184 -1.12 -9.87 4.12
N SER A 185 -0.53 -8.68 4.26
CA SER A 185 -1.24 -7.39 4.30
C SER A 185 -1.26 -6.71 2.95
N GLY A 186 -2.43 -6.22 2.54
CA GLY A 186 -2.60 -5.51 1.27
C GLY A 186 -2.06 -4.08 1.28
N HIS A 187 -1.85 -3.50 2.47
CA HIS A 187 -1.56 -2.07 2.62
C HIS A 187 -0.23 -1.66 1.95
N PRO A 188 0.92 -2.34 2.16
CA PRO A 188 2.17 -1.97 1.48
C PRO A 188 2.08 -2.05 -0.06
N TYR A 189 1.34 -3.03 -0.59
CA TYR A 189 1.14 -3.17 -2.03
C TYR A 189 0.34 -2.01 -2.61
N ASN A 190 -0.72 -1.56 -1.92
CA ASN A 190 -1.45 -0.35 -2.32
C ASN A 190 -0.52 0.86 -2.41
N GLN A 191 0.38 1.03 -1.43
CA GLN A 191 1.30 2.16 -1.42
C GLN A 191 2.35 2.08 -2.54
N LEU A 192 2.84 0.89 -2.89
CA LEU A 192 3.67 0.68 -4.08
C LEU A 192 2.92 1.01 -5.37
N ALA A 193 1.63 0.65 -5.47
CA ALA A 193 0.81 1.02 -6.62
C ALA A 193 0.72 2.54 -6.80
N LEU A 194 0.55 3.30 -5.71
CA LEU A 194 0.56 4.77 -5.75
C LEU A 194 1.92 5.32 -6.23
N LEU A 195 3.04 4.71 -5.84
CA LEU A 195 4.36 5.11 -6.35
C LEU A 195 4.47 4.87 -7.85
N GLU A 196 4.05 3.70 -8.34
CA GLU A 196 4.08 3.37 -9.78
C GLU A 196 3.14 4.26 -10.59
N ALA A 197 1.95 4.56 -10.06
CA ALA A 197 0.97 5.43 -10.69
C ALA A 197 1.52 6.84 -10.91
N SER A 198 2.24 7.39 -9.92
CA SER A 198 2.88 8.70 -10.04
C SER A 198 4.01 8.75 -11.08
N GLN A 199 4.56 7.60 -11.49
CA GLN A 199 5.53 7.49 -12.59
C GLN A 199 4.87 7.18 -13.94
N GLY A 200 3.54 7.05 -13.99
CA GLY A 200 2.83 6.64 -15.20
C GLY A 200 2.98 5.15 -15.55
N ASN A 201 3.54 4.33 -14.67
CA ASN A 201 3.74 2.89 -14.90
C ASN A 201 2.44 2.11 -14.64
N LYS A 202 1.52 2.14 -15.61
CA LYS A 202 0.18 1.55 -15.47
C LYS A 202 0.21 0.03 -15.23
N LEU A 203 1.13 -0.70 -15.87
CA LEU A 203 1.23 -2.16 -15.71
C LEU A 203 1.58 -2.52 -14.25
N SER A 204 2.59 -1.87 -13.69
CA SER A 204 2.98 -2.09 -12.28
C SER A 204 1.92 -1.58 -11.30
N THR A 205 1.23 -0.49 -11.64
CA THR A 205 0.12 0.05 -10.84
C THR A 205 -0.99 -0.99 -10.67
N VAL A 206 -1.49 -1.53 -11.78
CA VAL A 206 -2.54 -2.56 -11.78
C VAL A 206 -2.07 -3.83 -11.08
N PHE A 207 -0.84 -4.27 -11.35
CA PHE A 207 -0.22 -5.40 -10.65
C PHE A 207 -0.24 -5.22 -9.13
N TYR A 208 0.22 -4.08 -8.61
CA TYR A 208 0.29 -3.86 -7.16
C TYR A 208 -1.08 -3.69 -6.52
N TYR A 209 -2.06 -3.06 -7.18
CA TYR A 209 -3.43 -3.06 -6.66
C TYR A 209 -4.00 -4.48 -6.57
N ILE A 210 -3.79 -5.31 -7.59
CA ILE A 210 -4.17 -6.73 -7.56
C ILE A 210 -3.48 -7.47 -6.40
N ARG A 211 -2.18 -7.21 -6.16
CA ARG A 211 -1.48 -7.77 -5.00
C ARG A 211 -2.04 -7.26 -3.66
N GLY A 212 -2.52 -6.02 -3.61
CA GLY A 212 -3.20 -5.46 -2.44
C GLY A 212 -4.56 -6.12 -2.13
N ILE A 213 -5.18 -6.76 -3.14
CA ILE A 213 -6.46 -7.48 -3.02
C ILE A 213 -6.21 -8.97 -2.77
N ALA A 214 -5.26 -9.58 -3.48
CA ALA A 214 -5.02 -11.02 -3.51
C ALA A 214 -4.08 -11.50 -2.38
N VAL A 215 -4.41 -11.13 -1.14
CA VAL A 215 -3.67 -11.50 0.08
C VAL A 215 -4.65 -11.90 1.19
N LYS A 216 -4.15 -12.42 2.33
CA LYS A 216 -5.00 -12.85 3.46
C LYS A 216 -5.78 -11.70 4.08
N ASN A 217 -5.17 -10.51 4.15
CA ASN A 217 -5.76 -9.29 4.69
C ASN A 217 -5.79 -8.21 3.58
N PRO A 218 -6.79 -8.24 2.68
CA PRO A 218 -6.90 -7.29 1.57
C PRO A 218 -7.00 -5.84 2.04
N PHE A 219 -6.49 -4.90 1.26
CA PHE A 219 -6.67 -3.48 1.52
C PHE A 219 -7.85 -2.93 0.69
N PRO A 220 -8.94 -2.46 1.31
CA PRO A 220 -10.17 -2.09 0.60
C PRO A 220 -9.96 -1.04 -0.51
N ALA A 221 -9.10 -0.05 -0.27
CA ALA A 221 -8.84 0.99 -1.26
C ALA A 221 -8.18 0.45 -2.54
N SER A 222 -7.49 -0.70 -2.48
CA SER A 222 -6.89 -1.31 -3.68
C SER A 222 -7.95 -1.76 -4.68
N ALA A 223 -9.12 -2.25 -4.23
CA ALA A 223 -10.21 -2.62 -5.12
C ALA A 223 -10.81 -1.39 -5.82
N THR A 224 -11.11 -0.33 -5.05
CA THR A 224 -11.62 0.93 -5.61
C THR A 224 -10.65 1.57 -6.59
N ASN A 225 -9.36 1.59 -6.24
CA ASN A 225 -8.32 2.16 -7.09
C ASN A 225 -8.06 1.32 -8.35
N LEU A 226 -8.12 -0.02 -8.25
CA LEU A 226 -8.04 -0.92 -9.40
C LEU A 226 -9.17 -0.64 -10.38
N LEU A 227 -10.41 -0.58 -9.88
CA LEU A 227 -11.59 -0.28 -10.71
C LEU A 227 -11.40 1.06 -11.42
N SER A 228 -11.08 2.13 -10.70
CA SER A 228 -10.84 3.46 -11.30
C SER A 228 -9.73 3.42 -12.36
N THR A 229 -8.63 2.71 -12.09
CA THR A 229 -7.50 2.60 -13.04
C THR A 229 -7.91 1.85 -14.31
N LEU A 230 -8.63 0.73 -14.17
CA LEU A 230 -9.08 -0.07 -15.30
C LEU A 230 -10.17 0.63 -16.13
N SER A 231 -11.15 1.27 -15.49
CA SER A 231 -12.15 2.09 -16.18
C SER A 231 -11.49 3.21 -16.97
N SER A 232 -10.50 3.90 -16.39
CA SER A 232 -9.73 4.94 -17.12
C SER A 232 -8.93 4.42 -18.31
N ALA A 233 -8.71 3.11 -18.41
CA ALA A 233 -8.03 2.48 -19.54
C ALA A 233 -8.99 2.19 -20.72
N ILE A 234 -10.31 2.17 -20.48
CA ILE A 234 -11.34 1.96 -21.51
C ILE A 234 -11.59 3.26 -22.30
N ASP A 235 -11.51 4.42 -21.64
CA ASP A 235 -11.89 5.73 -22.19
C ASP A 235 -10.86 6.36 -23.16
N LYS A 236 -9.72 5.72 -23.41
CA LYS A 236 -8.67 6.28 -24.28
C LYS A 236 -8.56 5.49 -25.56
N ASP A 237 -9.10 6.04 -26.65
CA ASP A 237 -8.84 5.66 -28.05
C ASP A 237 -8.42 4.19 -28.22
N CYS A 238 -9.33 3.26 -27.95
CA CYS A 238 -9.12 1.84 -28.25
C CYS A 238 -9.83 1.50 -29.57
N PRO A 239 -9.25 1.81 -30.75
CA PRO A 239 -9.85 1.44 -32.02
C PRO A 239 -9.63 -0.06 -32.24
N THR A 240 -10.54 -0.87 -31.69
CA THR A 240 -10.56 -2.31 -31.92
C THR A 240 -11.56 -2.69 -33.00
N GLU A 241 -11.67 -1.90 -34.07
CA GLU A 241 -12.46 -2.29 -35.24
C GLU A 241 -11.78 -3.41 -36.05
N LYS A 242 -10.44 -3.53 -35.95
CA LYS A 242 -9.65 -4.54 -36.66
C LYS A 242 -8.59 -5.18 -35.75
N ILE A 243 -8.26 -6.44 -36.07
CA ILE A 243 -7.15 -7.14 -35.41
C ILE A 243 -5.84 -6.47 -35.80
N GLN A 244 -5.08 -6.02 -34.82
CA GLN A 244 -3.76 -5.44 -35.03
C GLN A 244 -2.71 -6.55 -35.17
N THR A 245 -1.76 -6.37 -36.08
CA THR A 245 -0.65 -7.33 -36.32
C THR A 245 0.73 -6.76 -36.00
N LYS A 246 0.79 -5.48 -35.61
CA LYS A 246 2.01 -4.80 -35.19
C LYS A 246 1.67 -3.75 -34.13
N MET A 247 2.41 -3.75 -33.04
CA MET A 247 2.34 -2.72 -31.98
C MET A 247 3.65 -2.68 -31.19
N THR A 248 3.91 -1.55 -30.56
CA THR A 248 4.97 -1.37 -29.57
C THR A 248 4.59 -2.02 -28.23
N VAL A 249 5.56 -2.20 -27.34
CA VAL A 249 5.32 -2.72 -25.99
C VAL A 249 4.35 -1.83 -25.20
N ASN A 250 4.41 -0.51 -25.38
CA ASN A 250 3.51 0.42 -24.69
C ASN A 250 2.07 0.31 -25.19
N GLU A 251 1.87 0.21 -26.51
CA GLU A 251 0.55 -0.04 -27.11
C GLU A 251 0.00 -1.40 -26.68
N PHE A 252 0.85 -2.44 -26.63
CA PHE A 252 0.47 -3.75 -26.09
C PHE A 252 -0.03 -3.63 -24.65
N ILE A 253 0.68 -2.92 -23.77
CA ILE A 253 0.27 -2.75 -22.38
C ILE A 253 -1.03 -1.96 -22.27
N GLN A 254 -1.22 -0.92 -23.08
CA GLN A 254 -2.45 -0.15 -23.11
C GLN A 254 -3.64 -1.02 -23.52
N LEU A 255 -3.51 -1.77 -24.61
CA LEU A 255 -4.55 -2.70 -25.08
C LEU A 255 -4.79 -3.83 -24.08
N PHE A 256 -3.74 -4.35 -23.45
CA PHE A 256 -3.83 -5.36 -22.39
C PHE A 256 -4.63 -4.86 -21.19
N LEU A 257 -4.33 -3.67 -20.68
CA LEU A 257 -5.06 -3.10 -19.54
C LEU A 257 -6.49 -2.70 -19.90
N CYS A 258 -6.71 -2.18 -21.11
CA CYS A 258 -8.05 -1.92 -21.64
C CYS A 258 -8.90 -3.21 -21.70
N THR A 259 -8.31 -4.29 -22.23
CA THR A 259 -8.92 -5.63 -22.26
C THR A 259 -9.32 -6.11 -20.87
N HIS A 260 -8.43 -5.96 -19.89
CA HIS A 260 -8.75 -6.28 -18.49
C HIS A 260 -9.81 -5.35 -17.89
N GLY A 261 -9.92 -4.10 -18.34
CA GLY A 261 -11.01 -3.20 -17.96
C GLY A 261 -12.37 -3.67 -18.49
N TYR A 262 -12.44 -4.08 -19.76
CA TYR A 262 -13.66 -4.67 -20.33
C TYR A 262 -14.10 -5.92 -19.56
N PHE A 263 -13.17 -6.81 -19.27
CA PHE A 263 -13.46 -8.02 -18.52
C PHE A 263 -13.84 -7.78 -17.06
N HIS A 264 -13.17 -6.84 -16.39
CA HIS A 264 -13.46 -6.49 -15.00
C HIS A 264 -14.82 -5.81 -14.85
N SER A 265 -15.27 -5.06 -15.85
CA SER A 265 -16.57 -4.37 -15.85
C SER A 265 -17.68 -5.15 -16.55
N VAL A 266 -17.34 -6.25 -17.23
CA VAL A 266 -18.24 -7.07 -18.05
C VAL A 266 -18.97 -6.23 -19.11
N ILE A 267 -18.25 -5.34 -19.79
CA ILE A 267 -18.77 -4.49 -20.86
C ILE A 267 -18.04 -4.74 -22.18
N GLU A 268 -18.71 -4.42 -23.30
CA GLU A 268 -18.13 -4.45 -24.65
C GLU A 268 -17.36 -5.72 -25.02
N LEU A 269 -17.87 -6.90 -24.63
CA LEU A 269 -17.16 -8.19 -24.77
C LEU A 269 -16.68 -8.52 -26.19
N LYS A 270 -17.35 -7.99 -27.22
CA LYS A 270 -16.91 -8.13 -28.62
C LYS A 270 -15.58 -7.40 -28.87
N GLN A 271 -15.42 -6.21 -28.31
CA GLN A 271 -14.17 -5.45 -28.41
C GLN A 271 -13.07 -6.15 -27.61
N ALA A 272 -13.39 -6.65 -26.42
CA ALA A 272 -12.46 -7.45 -25.62
C ALA A 272 -11.96 -8.69 -26.39
N GLU A 273 -12.84 -9.40 -27.13
CA GLU A 273 -12.45 -10.53 -27.95
C GLU A 273 -11.48 -10.14 -29.08
N LEU A 274 -11.72 -9.01 -29.76
CA LEU A 274 -10.84 -8.49 -30.82
C LEU A 274 -9.48 -8.04 -30.25
N ALA A 275 -9.49 -7.42 -29.07
CA ALA A 275 -8.29 -7.04 -28.35
C ALA A 275 -7.45 -8.27 -27.97
N VAL A 276 -8.07 -9.32 -27.42
CA VAL A 276 -7.38 -10.59 -27.12
C VAL A 276 -6.76 -11.21 -28.37
N LYS A 277 -7.46 -11.22 -29.51
CA LYS A 277 -6.90 -11.73 -30.78
C LYS A 277 -5.66 -10.93 -31.22
N SER A 278 -5.70 -9.61 -31.05
CA SER A 278 -4.57 -8.72 -31.38
C SER A 278 -3.39 -8.90 -30.42
N LEU A 279 -3.65 -9.07 -29.13
CA LEU A 279 -2.60 -9.34 -28.13
C LEU A 279 -1.92 -10.68 -28.42
N ASN A 280 -2.69 -11.73 -28.71
CA ASN A 280 -2.17 -13.06 -28.99
C ASN A 280 -1.36 -13.12 -30.30
N SER A 281 -1.74 -12.38 -31.34
CA SER A 281 -1.00 -12.37 -32.61
C SER A 281 0.40 -11.76 -32.48
N ILE A 282 0.62 -10.87 -31.51
CA ILE A 282 1.85 -10.09 -31.35
C ILE A 282 2.72 -10.57 -30.19
N MET A 283 2.13 -11.17 -29.14
CA MET A 283 2.83 -11.59 -27.92
C MET A 283 4.08 -12.42 -28.23
N THR A 284 3.96 -13.45 -29.07
CA THR A 284 5.07 -14.33 -29.44
C THR A 284 6.24 -13.57 -30.06
N ALA A 285 5.95 -12.63 -30.96
CA ALA A 285 6.98 -11.82 -31.60
C ALA A 285 7.72 -10.94 -30.58
N LEU A 286 6.99 -10.23 -29.71
CA LEU A 286 7.57 -9.35 -28.69
C LEU A 286 8.39 -10.11 -27.63
N VAL A 287 7.98 -11.33 -27.29
CA VAL A 287 8.74 -12.21 -26.39
C VAL A 287 10.01 -12.71 -27.09
N ALA A 288 9.91 -13.18 -28.34
CA ALA A 288 11.05 -13.67 -29.11
C ALA A 288 12.11 -12.59 -29.35
N THR A 289 11.69 -11.34 -29.56
CA THR A 289 12.57 -10.18 -29.71
C THR A 289 13.06 -9.60 -28.39
N GLN A 290 12.81 -10.28 -27.26
CA GLN A 290 13.17 -9.84 -25.90
C GLN A 290 12.72 -8.39 -25.58
N SER A 291 11.62 -7.95 -26.17
CA SER A 291 11.10 -6.60 -25.97
C SER A 291 10.44 -6.43 -24.60
N PHE A 292 10.01 -7.54 -23.97
CA PHE A 292 9.56 -7.55 -22.59
C PHE A 292 10.68 -7.94 -21.64
N THR A 293 10.75 -7.23 -20.50
CA THR A 293 11.58 -7.69 -19.38
C THR A 293 10.91 -8.83 -18.62
N LYS A 294 11.70 -9.64 -17.91
CA LYS A 294 11.19 -10.70 -17.01
C LYS A 294 10.13 -10.17 -16.03
N ASP A 295 10.35 -9.00 -15.46
CA ASP A 295 9.43 -8.37 -14.51
C ASP A 295 8.07 -8.03 -15.15
N MET A 296 8.07 -7.49 -16.38
CA MET A 296 6.83 -7.20 -17.12
C MET A 296 6.03 -8.47 -17.41
N LEU A 297 6.72 -9.54 -17.84
CA LEU A 297 6.10 -10.83 -18.10
C LEU A 297 5.46 -11.44 -16.85
N ILE A 298 6.15 -11.38 -15.70
CA ILE A 298 5.59 -11.83 -14.42
C ILE A 298 4.32 -11.04 -14.07
N LYS A 299 4.34 -9.71 -14.23
CA LYS A 299 3.19 -8.84 -13.96
C LYS A 299 2.00 -9.17 -14.87
N ILE A 300 2.24 -9.32 -16.18
CA ILE A 300 1.21 -9.73 -17.15
C ILE A 300 0.58 -11.07 -16.71
N THR A 301 1.39 -12.07 -16.38
CA THR A 301 0.90 -13.37 -15.92
C THR A 301 0.07 -13.26 -14.64
N ILE A 302 0.51 -12.49 -13.65
CA ILE A 302 -0.22 -12.32 -12.38
C ILE A 302 -1.55 -11.58 -12.58
N ILE A 303 -1.61 -10.59 -13.49
CA ILE A 303 -2.86 -9.90 -13.82
C ILE A 303 -3.84 -10.87 -14.49
N ASN A 304 -3.37 -11.74 -15.40
CA ASN A 304 -4.19 -12.78 -16.01
C ASN A 304 -4.71 -13.81 -14.98
N LEU A 305 -3.85 -14.24 -14.05
CA LEU A 305 -4.22 -15.13 -12.96
C LEU A 305 -5.33 -14.54 -12.08
N TYR A 306 -5.18 -13.28 -11.70
CA TYR A 306 -6.17 -12.59 -10.89
C TYR A 306 -7.52 -12.53 -11.61
N ALA A 307 -7.54 -12.13 -12.88
CA ALA A 307 -8.78 -11.99 -13.60
C ALA A 307 -9.51 -13.32 -13.81
N LEU A 308 -8.78 -14.42 -14.04
CA LEU A 308 -9.35 -15.76 -14.09
C LEU A 308 -10.05 -16.15 -12.77
N LYS A 309 -9.43 -15.84 -11.63
CA LYS A 309 -10.01 -16.09 -10.31
C LYS A 309 -11.20 -15.17 -10.04
N HIS A 310 -11.10 -13.89 -10.40
CA HIS A 310 -12.10 -12.88 -10.08
C HIS A 310 -13.42 -13.11 -10.83
N VAL A 311 -13.36 -13.53 -12.10
CA VAL A 311 -14.52 -13.93 -12.90
C VAL A 311 -15.19 -15.24 -12.38
N GLY A 312 -14.55 -15.95 -11.44
CA GLY A 312 -15.03 -17.20 -10.85
C GLY A 312 -15.20 -17.19 -9.33
N SER A 313 -15.16 -16.03 -8.67
CA SER A 313 -15.09 -15.95 -7.19
C SER A 313 -16.41 -16.21 -6.44
N ASN A 314 -17.43 -16.77 -7.10
CA ASN A 314 -18.57 -17.33 -6.39
C ASN A 314 -18.70 -18.85 -6.66
N PRO A 315 -17.90 -19.69 -5.97
CA PRO A 315 -17.90 -21.14 -6.17
C PRO A 315 -19.24 -21.82 -5.83
N ASN A 316 -20.13 -21.14 -5.10
CA ASN A 316 -21.50 -21.61 -4.81
C ASN A 316 -22.54 -21.16 -5.85
N LYS A 317 -22.12 -20.53 -6.95
CA LYS A 317 -22.98 -19.90 -7.96
C LYS A 317 -22.49 -20.15 -9.38
N ILE A 318 -21.94 -21.33 -9.65
CA ILE A 318 -21.56 -21.74 -11.03
C ILE A 318 -22.79 -21.73 -11.95
N ASP A 319 -23.97 -22.06 -11.40
CA ASP A 319 -25.25 -22.02 -12.14
C ASP A 319 -25.83 -20.61 -12.30
N ASP A 320 -25.43 -19.65 -11.47
CA ASP A 320 -25.92 -18.26 -11.45
C ASP A 320 -25.10 -17.31 -12.35
N LEU A 321 -24.04 -17.81 -13.02
CA LEU A 321 -23.27 -17.00 -13.96
C LEU A 321 -24.13 -16.60 -15.16
N THR A 322 -24.24 -15.30 -15.40
CA THR A 322 -24.85 -14.73 -16.60
C THR A 322 -24.16 -15.27 -17.85
N LYS A 323 -24.87 -15.27 -18.99
CA LYS A 323 -24.32 -15.71 -20.28
C LYS A 323 -23.02 -14.97 -20.64
N ASP A 324 -22.90 -13.72 -20.21
CA ASP A 324 -21.74 -12.87 -20.48
C ASP A 324 -20.56 -13.20 -19.56
N GLU A 325 -20.77 -13.49 -18.28
CA GLU A 325 -19.72 -14.01 -17.39
C GLU A 325 -19.16 -15.36 -17.87
N ARG A 326 -20.02 -16.25 -18.40
CA ARG A 326 -19.59 -17.51 -19.01
C ARG A 326 -18.72 -17.29 -20.25
N LYS A 327 -19.04 -16.29 -21.08
CA LYS A 327 -18.20 -15.91 -22.24
C LYS A 327 -16.87 -15.31 -21.81
N VAL A 328 -16.85 -14.42 -20.81
CA VAL A 328 -15.62 -13.86 -20.25
C VAL A 328 -14.71 -14.98 -19.73
N ARG A 329 -15.28 -15.93 -18.98
CA ARG A 329 -14.54 -17.10 -18.51
C ARG A 329 -13.97 -17.93 -19.66
N GLY A 330 -14.77 -18.19 -20.70
CA GLY A 330 -14.32 -18.90 -21.90
C GLY A 330 -13.22 -18.16 -22.67
N ALA A 331 -13.23 -16.83 -22.68
CA ALA A 331 -12.18 -16.01 -23.28
C ALA A 331 -10.87 -16.16 -22.47
N TYR A 332 -10.92 -16.01 -21.14
CA TYR A 332 -9.75 -16.20 -20.29
C TYR A 332 -9.12 -17.59 -20.43
N SER A 333 -9.92 -18.67 -20.45
CA SER A 333 -9.42 -20.03 -20.61
C SER A 333 -8.69 -20.25 -21.95
N ARG A 334 -9.10 -19.58 -23.04
CA ARG A 334 -8.41 -19.66 -24.34
C ARG A 334 -7.11 -18.84 -24.36
N THR A 335 -7.09 -17.68 -23.71
CA THR A 335 -5.86 -16.87 -23.56
C THR A 335 -4.83 -17.60 -22.69
N TYR A 336 -5.29 -18.40 -21.73
CA TYR A 336 -4.45 -19.14 -20.78
C TYR A 336 -3.67 -20.29 -21.44
N TRP A 337 -4.27 -21.03 -22.37
CA TRP A 337 -3.57 -22.06 -23.13
C TRP A 337 -2.32 -21.50 -23.84
N TRP A 338 -2.40 -20.27 -24.34
CA TRP A 338 -1.30 -19.61 -25.02
C TRP A 338 -0.23 -19.08 -24.06
N ILE A 339 -0.61 -18.39 -22.98
CA ILE A 339 0.37 -17.84 -22.03
C ILE A 339 1.16 -18.96 -21.35
N THR A 340 0.51 -20.06 -20.96
CA THR A 340 1.20 -21.18 -20.30
C THR A 340 2.18 -21.90 -21.24
N MET A 341 1.91 -21.94 -22.55
CA MET A 341 2.81 -22.51 -23.58
C MET A 341 3.97 -21.60 -24.00
N CYS A 342 3.95 -20.30 -23.68
CA CYS A 342 5.09 -19.42 -23.96
C CYS A 342 6.13 -19.39 -22.82
N PHE A 343 5.80 -19.95 -21.65
CA PHE A 343 6.65 -19.93 -20.44
C PHE A 343 7.19 -21.31 -20.02
N PHE A 344 6.81 -22.37 -20.73
CA PHE A 344 7.41 -23.71 -20.71
C PHE A 344 7.76 -24.08 -22.15
#